data_AF-A0A3P9HEY7-F1
#
_entry.id   AF-A0A3P9HEY7-F1
#
_cell.length_a   1.000
_cell.length_b   1.000
_cell.length_c   1.000
_cell.angle_alpha   90.00
_cell.angle_beta   90.00
_cell.angle_gamma   90.00
#
_symmetry.space_group_name_H-M   'P 1'
#
loop_
_entity.id
_entity.type
_entity.pdbx_description
1 polymer ?
#
loop_
_entity_poly.entity_id
_entity_poly.type
_entity_poly.pdbx_seq_one_letter_code
_entity_poly.pdbx_strand_id
1 'polypeptide(L)'
;MEVVLNASGLRKFRSLLLIHLFAVNAAADCLTPPTTQHDTDLSEKSRMVDDYREGVQLQLECISGYVRKSGTGNTTCNSGNWTKSDLICTRKDCGPPHDQPHMKFNLSQGTLFGDAVQVLCDKGYLLSGVTFKQCLSFGWFGKAKCFAVVCKTPPEVANASSSWSGPKNPKYGETIQYSCKEGYTLFGNSSITCDENGGYTPGPPECKAVVCKTPPEVANASSSWSGPKNPKYGETIQYSCKEGYTLFGNSSITCDENGGYTPGPPECKDVPGINANKEGVSVPVIISLTAVFLVIIIVIGFLYMLHQKKKGNHAVQVV
;
A
#
# COMPACT_ATOMS: atom_id res chain seq x y z
N MET A 1 79.27 85.78 57.00
CA MET A 1 77.89 86.02 57.47
C MET A 1 77.20 84.67 57.57
N GLU A 2 77.15 84.14 58.78
CA GLU A 2 76.21 83.09 59.14
C GLU A 2 74.81 83.66 58.97
N VAL A 3 74.05 83.15 57.99
CA VAL A 3 72.61 83.42 57.95
C VAL A 3 71.95 82.28 58.70
N VAL A 4 71.69 82.57 59.98
CA VAL A 4 70.86 81.79 60.90
C VAL A 4 69.52 81.49 60.23
N LEU A 5 69.30 80.22 59.88
CA LEU A 5 68.04 79.72 59.34
C LEU A 5 66.96 79.77 60.42
N ASN A 6 66.00 80.68 60.26
CA ASN A 6 64.87 80.83 61.18
C ASN A 6 63.97 79.58 61.16
N ALA A 7 63.57 79.10 62.34
CA ALA A 7 62.89 77.80 62.58
C ALA A 7 61.50 77.64 61.90
N SER A 8 60.99 78.70 61.27
CA SER A 8 59.75 78.70 60.49
C SER A 8 59.93 78.22 59.03
N GLY A 9 61.13 78.36 58.46
CA GLY A 9 61.45 77.94 57.09
C GLY A 9 61.63 76.42 56.94
N LEU A 10 62.19 75.75 57.96
CA LEU A 10 62.36 74.29 57.96
C LEU A 10 61.03 73.53 58.07
N ARG A 11 59.98 74.09 58.68
CA ARG A 11 58.65 73.45 58.74
C ARG A 11 57.94 73.47 57.38
N LYS A 12 58.06 74.56 56.62
CA LYS A 12 57.50 74.64 55.26
C LYS A 12 58.26 73.76 54.28
N PHE A 13 59.59 73.63 54.40
CA PHE A 13 60.36 72.71 53.58
C PHE A 13 60.12 71.23 53.92
N ARG A 14 59.98 70.86 55.21
CA ARG A 14 59.53 69.50 55.59
C ARG A 14 58.12 69.19 55.10
N SER A 15 57.21 70.17 55.13
CA SER A 15 55.85 70.02 54.61
C SER A 15 55.81 69.88 53.09
N LEU A 16 56.65 70.61 52.34
CA LEU A 16 56.72 70.52 50.88
C LEU A 16 57.49 69.27 50.41
N LEU A 17 58.53 68.82 51.12
CA LEU A 17 59.17 67.53 50.84
C LEU A 17 58.27 66.34 51.17
N LEU A 18 57.43 66.43 52.21
CA LEU A 18 56.42 65.40 52.49
C LEU A 18 55.30 65.39 51.43
N ILE A 19 54.95 66.53 50.83
CA ILE A 19 53.97 66.59 49.73
C ILE A 19 54.57 66.07 48.41
N HIS A 20 55.89 66.22 48.19
CA HIS A 20 56.56 65.65 47.02
C HIS A 20 56.97 64.17 47.15
N LEU A 21 56.94 63.59 48.36
CA LEU A 21 57.14 62.15 48.59
C LEU A 21 55.84 61.32 48.46
N PHE A 22 54.69 61.98 48.31
CA PHE A 22 53.40 61.33 47.96
C PHE A 22 52.92 61.68 46.54
N ALA A 23 53.84 61.91 45.60
CA ALA A 23 53.56 61.48 44.22
C ALA A 23 53.75 59.95 44.17
N VAL A 24 52.98 59.24 45.00
CA VAL A 24 52.65 57.85 44.73
C VAL A 24 51.99 57.93 43.36
N ASN A 25 52.54 57.23 42.36
CA ASN A 25 51.79 56.96 41.14
C ASN A 25 50.45 56.39 41.60
N ALA A 26 49.41 57.22 41.65
CA ALA A 26 48.09 56.79 42.00
C ALA A 26 47.66 55.91 40.84
N ALA A 27 47.83 54.61 41.02
CA ALA A 27 47.10 53.57 40.33
C ALA A 27 45.67 54.07 40.13
N ALA A 28 45.30 54.35 38.88
CA ALA A 28 44.03 54.97 38.57
C ALA A 28 42.99 53.87 38.33
N ASP A 29 41.95 53.85 39.15
CA ASP A 29 40.85 52.88 39.01
C ASP A 29 40.03 53.17 37.74
N CYS A 30 39.40 52.14 37.18
CA CYS A 30 38.52 52.27 36.02
C CYS A 30 37.12 52.71 36.46
N LEU A 31 36.53 53.69 35.77
CA LEU A 31 35.24 54.28 36.19
C LEU A 31 34.01 53.56 35.62
N THR A 32 34.20 52.78 34.56
CA THR A 32 33.11 52.08 33.86
C THR A 32 33.56 50.65 33.51
N PRO A 33 32.62 49.71 33.34
CA PRO A 33 32.95 48.39 32.82
C PRO A 33 33.59 48.50 31.41
N PRO A 34 34.36 47.48 30.99
CA PRO A 34 34.95 47.45 29.65
C PRO A 34 33.85 47.43 28.59
N THR A 35 34.03 48.19 27.52
CA THR A 35 33.11 48.19 26.38
C THR A 35 33.16 46.83 25.68
N THR A 36 32.01 46.21 25.50
CA THR A 36 31.87 44.94 24.79
C THR A 36 31.61 45.15 23.30
N GLN A 37 31.85 44.13 22.48
CA GLN A 37 31.55 44.15 21.04
C GLN A 37 30.27 43.37 20.74
N HIS A 38 29.80 43.42 19.49
CA HIS A 38 28.57 42.75 19.06
C HIS A 38 28.53 41.22 19.24
N ASP A 39 29.68 40.58 19.46
CA ASP A 39 29.88 39.13 19.54
C ASP A 39 30.47 38.69 20.90
N THR A 40 30.74 39.64 21.79
CA THR A 40 31.36 39.40 23.11
C THR A 40 30.55 40.09 24.20
N ASP A 41 30.59 39.54 25.41
CA ASP A 41 30.02 40.15 26.60
C ASP A 41 30.84 39.75 27.83
N LEU A 42 30.66 40.44 28.95
CA LEU A 42 31.24 40.05 30.23
C LEU A 42 30.74 38.65 30.63
N SER A 43 31.65 37.83 31.16
CA SER A 43 31.29 36.56 31.80
C SER A 43 30.34 36.80 32.97
N GLU A 44 29.53 35.80 33.34
CA GLU A 44 28.62 35.91 34.48
C GLU A 44 29.33 36.36 35.77
N LYS A 45 30.54 35.83 36.01
CA LYS A 45 31.36 36.20 37.17
C LYS A 45 31.84 37.65 37.10
N SER A 46 32.27 38.10 35.92
CA SER A 46 32.77 39.47 35.74
C SER A 46 31.67 40.52 35.71
N ARG A 47 30.43 40.16 35.35
CA ARG A 47 29.26 41.06 35.48
C ARG A 47 28.90 41.36 36.92
N MET A 48 29.25 40.50 37.86
CA MET A 48 29.00 40.69 39.30
C MET A 48 30.06 41.57 39.97
N VAL A 49 31.11 42.00 39.25
CA VAL A 49 32.13 42.91 39.76
C VAL A 49 31.67 44.35 39.55
N ASP A 50 31.54 45.10 40.64
CA ASP A 50 31.11 46.51 40.69
C ASP A 50 32.23 47.46 41.16
N ASP A 51 33.36 46.92 41.61
CA ASP A 51 34.55 47.66 42.05
C ASP A 51 35.74 47.37 41.11
N TYR A 52 36.18 48.38 40.34
CA TYR A 52 37.15 48.24 39.25
C TYR A 52 38.51 48.86 39.58
N ARG A 53 39.15 48.36 40.65
CA ARG A 53 40.47 48.83 41.08
C ARG A 53 41.56 48.55 40.05
N GLU A 54 42.63 49.33 40.09
CA GLU A 54 43.84 49.06 39.30
C GLU A 54 44.29 47.59 39.44
N GLY A 55 44.59 46.96 38.30
CA GLY A 55 45.04 45.58 38.23
C GLY A 55 43.93 44.52 38.29
N VAL A 56 42.67 44.90 38.51
CA VAL A 56 41.53 43.98 38.42
C VAL A 56 41.44 43.41 37.00
N GLN A 57 41.28 42.08 36.92
CA GLN A 57 41.10 41.36 35.67
C GLN A 57 39.65 40.91 35.54
N LEU A 58 39.02 41.27 34.43
CA LEU A 58 37.71 40.78 34.03
C LEU A 58 37.83 39.85 32.82
N GLN A 59 36.88 38.94 32.72
CA GLN A 59 36.80 37.91 31.70
C GLN A 59 35.65 38.24 30.76
N LEU A 60 35.96 38.42 29.48
CA LEU A 60 35.00 38.44 28.38
C LEU A 60 34.77 37.02 27.85
N GLU A 61 33.55 36.78 27.39
CA GLU A 61 33.08 35.55 26.78
C GLU A 61 32.30 35.86 25.50
N CYS A 62 32.15 34.87 24.62
CA CYS A 62 31.35 35.04 23.41
C CYS A 62 29.86 35.04 23.78
N ILE A 63 29.06 35.87 23.11
CA ILE A 63 27.61 35.85 23.32
C ILE A 63 26.97 34.56 22.80
N SER A 64 25.72 34.34 23.21
CA SER A 64 24.93 33.21 22.72
C SER A 64 24.88 33.15 21.19
N GLY A 65 25.25 32.00 20.62
CA GLY A 65 25.33 31.80 19.17
C GLY A 65 26.72 32.03 18.57
N TYR A 66 27.69 32.46 19.37
CA TYR A 66 29.09 32.58 18.99
C TYR A 66 29.94 31.60 19.81
N VAL A 67 31.08 31.19 19.25
CA VAL A 67 32.05 30.30 19.86
C VAL A 67 33.44 30.93 19.82
N ARG A 68 34.24 30.65 20.84
CA ARG A 68 35.61 31.15 20.94
C ARG A 68 36.48 30.49 19.87
N LYS A 69 37.00 31.29 18.95
CA LYS A 69 37.97 30.84 17.94
C LYS A 69 39.39 30.90 18.49
N SER A 70 39.73 31.96 19.23
CA SER A 70 41.05 32.14 19.85
C SER A 70 41.01 33.20 20.95
N GLY A 71 42.12 33.34 21.68
CA GLY A 71 42.32 34.34 22.72
C GLY A 71 41.82 33.91 24.10
N THR A 72 42.24 34.64 25.14
CA THR A 72 41.89 34.38 26.54
C THR A 72 40.67 35.16 26.99
N GLY A 73 40.34 36.30 26.39
CA GLY A 73 39.21 37.12 26.84
C GLY A 73 39.51 37.98 28.05
N ASN A 74 40.75 38.02 28.51
CA ASN A 74 41.14 38.79 29.66
C ASN A 74 41.27 40.27 29.29
N THR A 75 40.66 41.12 30.10
CA THR A 75 40.88 42.57 30.09
C THR A 75 41.24 43.02 31.49
N THR A 76 42.24 43.87 31.62
CA THR A 76 42.78 44.32 32.91
C THR A 76 42.62 45.83 33.00
N CYS A 77 42.19 46.32 34.16
CA CYS A 77 42.21 47.76 34.43
C CYS A 77 43.66 48.19 34.65
N ASN A 78 44.16 49.10 33.83
CA ASN A 78 45.50 49.66 33.94
C ASN A 78 45.46 51.17 33.69
N SER A 79 45.90 51.93 34.67
CA SER A 79 46.00 53.39 34.63
C SER A 79 44.69 54.04 34.16
N GLY A 80 43.56 53.57 34.70
CA GLY A 80 42.21 54.07 34.44
C GLY A 80 41.56 53.60 33.13
N ASN A 81 42.23 52.75 32.34
CA ASN A 81 41.71 52.20 31.10
C ASN A 81 41.76 50.66 31.06
N TRP A 82 40.76 50.06 30.43
CA TRP A 82 40.75 48.62 30.19
C TRP A 82 41.67 48.23 29.03
N THR A 83 42.49 47.20 29.23
CA THR A 83 43.32 46.65 28.14
C THR A 83 42.44 45.99 27.08
N LYS A 84 42.87 46.07 25.82
CA LYS A 84 42.17 45.40 24.72
C LYS A 84 42.31 43.89 24.87
N SER A 85 41.16 43.21 24.91
CA SER A 85 41.09 41.75 24.92
C SER A 85 41.50 41.14 23.58
N ASP A 86 42.14 39.97 23.63
CA ASP A 86 42.58 39.16 22.49
C ASP A 86 41.51 38.16 22.01
N LEU A 87 40.33 38.16 22.65
CA LEU A 87 39.24 37.23 22.34
C LEU A 87 38.69 37.45 20.93
N ILE A 88 38.66 36.36 20.16
CA ILE A 88 38.02 36.31 18.84
C ILE A 88 36.87 35.32 18.91
N CYS A 89 35.67 35.81 18.64
CA CYS A 89 34.45 35.03 18.56
C CYS A 89 34.02 34.84 17.11
N THR A 90 33.48 33.67 16.79
CA THR A 90 32.90 33.39 15.47
C THR A 90 31.53 32.77 15.63
N ARG A 91 30.65 32.97 14.64
CA ARG A 91 29.33 32.33 14.60
C ARG A 91 29.47 30.82 14.78
N LYS A 92 28.65 30.25 15.65
CA LYS A 92 28.54 28.80 15.83
C LYS A 92 28.09 28.16 14.53
N ASP A 93 28.75 27.07 14.13
CA ASP A 93 28.28 26.22 13.03
C ASP A 93 27.35 25.14 13.58
N CYS A 94 26.10 25.11 13.12
CA CYS A 94 25.16 24.05 13.48
C CYS A 94 25.39 22.77 12.67
N GLY A 95 26.21 22.81 11.62
CA GLY A 95 26.34 21.75 10.62
C GLY A 95 25.03 21.48 9.89
N PRO A 96 24.95 20.45 9.03
CA PRO A 96 23.69 20.03 8.43
C PRO A 96 22.65 19.62 9.49
N PRO A 97 21.35 19.93 9.31
CA PRO A 97 20.32 19.40 10.19
C PRO A 97 20.31 17.87 10.17
N HIS A 98 19.91 17.27 11.30
CA HIS A 98 19.80 15.82 11.40
C HIS A 98 18.81 15.24 10.38
N ASP A 99 19.17 14.10 9.80
CA ASP A 99 18.37 13.39 8.81
C ASP A 99 16.99 13.03 9.36
N GLN A 100 15.97 13.19 8.52
CA GLN A 100 14.59 12.84 8.85
C GLN A 100 13.97 12.08 7.67
N PRO A 101 13.07 11.12 7.94
CA PRO A 101 12.45 10.33 6.87
C PRO A 101 11.74 11.22 5.85
N HIS A 102 12.05 10.97 4.58
CA HIS A 102 11.45 11.66 3.43
C HIS A 102 11.64 13.18 3.39
N MET A 103 12.65 13.68 4.10
CA MET A 103 12.95 15.10 4.22
C MET A 103 14.39 15.37 3.82
N LYS A 104 14.58 16.41 3.03
CA LYS A 104 15.88 16.91 2.57
C LYS A 104 15.99 18.39 2.91
N PHE A 105 17.23 18.88 3.01
CA PHE A 105 17.51 20.28 3.31
C PHE A 105 18.32 20.90 2.19
N ASN A 106 17.92 22.09 1.75
CA ASN A 106 18.72 22.92 0.86
C ASN A 106 19.66 23.79 1.71
N LEU A 107 20.96 23.50 1.64
CA LEU A 107 22.01 24.15 2.44
C LEU A 107 22.64 25.37 1.75
N SER A 108 22.05 25.88 0.67
CA SER A 108 22.60 27.01 -0.12
C SER A 108 22.84 28.29 0.70
N GLN A 109 22.12 28.49 1.80
CA GLN A 109 22.25 29.68 2.67
C GLN A 109 23.21 29.47 3.85
N GLY A 110 23.89 28.33 3.95
CA GLY A 110 24.85 28.04 5.02
C GLY A 110 24.24 27.40 6.27
N THR A 111 25.09 27.20 7.28
CA THR A 111 24.79 26.49 8.53
C THR A 111 25.24 27.22 9.79
N LEU A 112 25.67 28.48 9.66
CA LEU A 112 26.16 29.30 10.78
C LEU A 112 25.01 29.94 11.56
N PHE A 113 25.26 30.34 12.81
CA PHE A 113 24.27 30.94 13.72
C PHE A 113 23.51 32.11 13.11
N GLY A 114 22.23 31.94 12.80
CA GLY A 114 21.36 32.89 12.13
C GLY A 114 20.96 32.48 10.71
N ASP A 115 21.73 31.59 10.06
CA ASP A 115 21.42 31.04 8.72
C ASP A 115 20.17 30.16 8.79
N ALA A 116 19.48 30.06 7.66
CA ALA A 116 18.27 29.27 7.52
C ALA A 116 18.33 28.35 6.31
N VAL A 117 17.93 27.09 6.50
CA VAL A 117 17.92 26.07 5.44
C VAL A 117 16.49 25.72 5.08
N GLN A 118 16.22 25.59 3.78
CA GLN A 118 14.88 25.25 3.29
C GLN A 118 14.60 23.76 3.50
N VAL A 119 13.39 23.45 3.95
CA VAL A 119 12.89 22.09 4.12
C VAL A 119 12.20 21.64 2.83
N LEU A 120 12.60 20.48 2.32
CA LEU A 120 12.05 19.86 1.12
C LEU A 120 11.58 18.45 1.46
N CYS A 121 10.42 18.04 0.94
CA CYS A 121 9.94 16.66 1.07
C CYS A 121 10.24 15.87 -0.21
N ASP A 122 10.42 14.56 -0.06
CA ASP A 122 10.51 13.66 -1.21
C ASP A 122 9.21 13.64 -2.02
N LYS A 123 9.30 13.18 -3.27
CA LYS A 123 8.15 13.02 -4.16
C LYS A 123 7.05 12.17 -3.49
N GLY A 124 5.80 12.63 -3.56
CA GLY A 124 4.65 11.96 -2.92
C GLY A 124 4.54 12.18 -1.41
N TYR A 125 5.28 13.15 -0.85
CA TYR A 125 5.18 13.58 0.54
C TYR A 125 4.86 15.06 0.64
N LEU A 126 4.01 15.41 1.60
CA LEU A 126 3.57 16.77 1.88
C LEU A 126 4.24 17.31 3.14
N LEU A 127 4.71 18.55 3.06
CA LEU A 127 5.30 19.26 4.17
C LEU A 127 4.22 19.72 5.16
N SER A 128 4.47 19.47 6.45
CA SER A 128 3.67 19.98 7.55
C SER A 128 4.57 20.66 8.58
N GLY A 129 4.19 21.88 8.98
CA GLY A 129 4.98 22.73 9.86
C GLY A 129 5.69 23.84 9.08
N VAL A 130 6.92 24.16 9.47
CA VAL A 130 7.69 25.26 8.86
C VAL A 130 8.42 24.84 7.58
N THR A 131 8.61 25.79 6.66
CA THR A 131 9.32 25.60 5.38
C THR A 131 10.83 25.80 5.48
N PHE A 132 11.33 26.23 6.64
CA PHE A 132 12.74 26.42 6.89
C PHE A 132 13.11 26.03 8.33
N LYS A 133 14.38 25.66 8.54
CA LYS A 133 14.99 25.54 9.87
C LYS A 133 16.03 26.63 10.03
N GLN A 134 16.13 27.23 11.21
CA GLN A 134 17.09 28.29 11.51
C GLN A 134 18.11 27.82 12.54
N CYS A 135 19.39 28.12 12.31
CA CYS A 135 20.46 27.81 13.26
C CYS A 135 20.46 28.84 14.39
N LEU A 136 20.00 28.44 15.58
CA LEU A 136 20.01 29.27 16.78
C LEU A 136 21.16 28.86 17.71
N SER A 137 21.31 29.55 18.84
CA SER A 137 22.37 29.27 19.81
C SER A 137 22.32 27.83 20.34
N PHE A 138 21.12 27.27 20.46
CA PHE A 138 20.86 25.89 20.89
C PHE A 138 20.77 24.86 19.74
N GLY A 139 21.05 25.27 18.49
CA GLY A 139 21.02 24.40 17.31
C GLY A 139 19.86 24.70 16.35
N TRP A 140 19.54 23.75 15.47
CA TRP A 140 18.48 23.91 14.47
C TRP A 140 17.10 23.99 15.10
N PHE A 141 16.45 25.14 14.94
CA PHE A 141 15.07 25.40 15.32
C PHE A 141 14.15 25.33 14.10
N GLY A 142 12.91 24.92 14.30
CA GLY A 142 11.92 24.74 13.23
C GLY A 142 11.42 23.30 13.15
N LYS A 143 10.18 23.09 13.59
CA LYS A 143 9.51 21.77 13.54
C LYS A 143 8.81 21.61 12.20
N ALA A 144 9.28 20.64 11.44
CA ALA A 144 8.70 20.23 10.17
C ALA A 144 8.59 18.71 10.14
N LYS A 145 7.63 18.18 9.39
CA LYS A 145 7.48 16.75 9.09
C LYS A 145 7.01 16.59 7.66
N CYS A 146 7.47 15.54 6.99
CA CYS A 146 6.98 15.13 5.68
C CYS A 146 6.06 13.93 5.85
N PHE A 147 4.82 14.05 5.38
CA PHE A 147 3.83 12.98 5.46
C PHE A 147 3.52 12.45 4.08
N ALA A 148 3.45 11.12 3.94
CA ALA A 148 3.05 10.52 2.67
C ALA A 148 1.67 11.03 2.26
N VAL A 149 1.50 11.33 0.98
CA VAL A 149 0.19 11.59 0.38
C VAL A 149 -0.69 10.37 0.65
N VAL A 150 -1.93 10.63 1.08
CA VAL A 150 -2.93 9.61 1.34
C VAL A 150 -3.95 9.68 0.21
N CYS A 151 -4.12 8.58 -0.51
CA CYS A 151 -5.07 8.51 -1.60
C CYS A 151 -6.51 8.42 -1.11
N LYS A 152 -7.45 8.61 -2.03
CA LYS A 152 -8.86 8.32 -1.78
C LYS A 152 -9.06 6.82 -1.57
N THR A 153 -10.21 6.43 -1.04
CA THR A 153 -10.59 5.02 -0.97
C THR A 153 -10.52 4.40 -2.37
N PRO A 154 -9.93 3.20 -2.52
CA PRO A 154 -9.82 2.53 -3.81
C PRO A 154 -11.20 2.36 -4.45
N PRO A 155 -11.34 2.59 -5.76
CA PRO A 155 -12.62 2.40 -6.45
C PRO A 155 -13.11 0.95 -6.34
N GLU A 156 -14.41 0.78 -6.09
CA GLU A 156 -15.03 -0.53 -6.20
C GLU A 156 -15.24 -0.87 -7.69
N VAL A 157 -14.80 -2.06 -8.11
CA VAL A 157 -14.97 -2.54 -9.47
C VAL A 157 -16.01 -3.66 -9.47
N ALA A 158 -17.10 -3.45 -10.21
CA ALA A 158 -18.17 -4.42 -10.31
C ALA A 158 -17.64 -5.76 -10.84
N ASN A 159 -18.06 -6.86 -10.20
CA ASN A 159 -17.61 -8.22 -10.52
C ASN A 159 -16.09 -8.43 -10.37
N ALA A 160 -15.42 -7.65 -9.52
CA ALA A 160 -14.04 -7.88 -9.10
C ALA A 160 -13.93 -8.12 -7.59
N SER A 161 -12.83 -8.71 -7.17
CA SER A 161 -12.26 -8.63 -5.83
C SER A 161 -11.03 -7.72 -5.87
N SER A 162 -10.70 -7.09 -4.75
CA SER A 162 -9.48 -6.28 -4.61
C SER A 162 -8.64 -6.75 -3.43
N SER A 163 -7.32 -6.52 -3.49
CA SER A 163 -6.40 -6.84 -2.40
C SER A 163 -6.49 -5.86 -1.22
N TRP A 164 -7.26 -4.78 -1.34
CA TRP A 164 -7.42 -3.79 -0.29
C TRP A 164 -8.64 -4.13 0.59
N SER A 165 -8.41 -4.25 1.89
CA SER A 165 -9.43 -4.61 2.88
C SER A 165 -9.33 -3.80 4.19
N GLY A 166 -8.61 -2.67 4.16
CA GLY A 166 -8.29 -1.90 5.36
C GLY A 166 -9.28 -0.75 5.64
N PRO A 167 -9.43 -0.32 6.91
CA PRO A 167 -10.17 0.90 7.23
C PRO A 167 -9.39 2.18 6.88
N LYS A 168 -8.09 2.04 6.55
CA LYS A 168 -7.21 3.16 6.22
C LYS A 168 -6.99 3.23 4.72
N ASN A 169 -7.07 4.43 4.19
CA ASN A 169 -6.77 4.67 2.79
C ASN A 169 -5.28 4.43 2.50
N PRO A 170 -4.96 3.97 1.27
CA PRO A 170 -3.59 3.74 0.86
C PRO A 170 -2.72 4.99 0.86
N LYS A 171 -1.43 4.81 1.12
CA LYS A 171 -0.41 5.85 1.05
C LYS A 171 0.33 5.82 -0.28
N TYR A 172 0.98 6.93 -0.63
CA TYR A 172 1.79 7.06 -1.84
C TYR A 172 2.70 5.84 -2.08
N GLY A 173 2.63 5.29 -3.29
CA GLY A 173 3.39 4.11 -3.72
C GLY A 173 2.76 2.76 -3.34
N GLU A 174 1.74 2.73 -2.47
CA GLU A 174 1.00 1.49 -2.19
C GLU A 174 0.20 1.06 -3.42
N THR A 175 0.24 -0.24 -3.72
CA THR A 175 -0.36 -0.83 -4.92
C THR A 175 -1.46 -1.80 -4.52
N ILE A 176 -2.58 -1.71 -5.25
CA ILE A 176 -3.77 -2.52 -5.04
C ILE A 176 -4.01 -3.36 -6.28
N GLN A 177 -4.23 -4.64 -6.06
CA GLN A 177 -4.50 -5.62 -7.11
C GLN A 177 -6.00 -5.87 -7.21
N TYR A 178 -6.48 -6.05 -8.44
CA TYR A 178 -7.85 -6.42 -8.76
C TYR A 178 -7.86 -7.74 -9.54
N SER A 179 -8.84 -8.58 -9.20
CA SER A 179 -9.10 -9.84 -9.89
C SER A 179 -10.58 -9.93 -10.22
N CYS A 180 -10.92 -10.25 -11.47
CA CYS A 180 -12.31 -10.46 -11.83
C CYS A 180 -12.85 -11.76 -11.23
N LYS A 181 -14.14 -11.77 -10.91
CA LYS A 181 -14.87 -12.99 -10.53
C LYS A 181 -14.97 -13.93 -11.72
N GLU A 182 -15.22 -15.20 -11.42
CA GLU A 182 -15.46 -16.24 -12.42
C GLU A 182 -16.55 -15.82 -13.43
N GLY A 183 -16.33 -16.11 -14.72
CA GLY A 183 -17.21 -15.66 -15.80
C GLY A 183 -17.03 -14.20 -16.22
N TYR A 184 -16.01 -13.50 -15.72
CA TYR A 184 -15.65 -12.15 -16.15
C TYR A 184 -14.16 -12.04 -16.54
N THR A 185 -13.88 -11.30 -17.61
CA THR A 185 -12.53 -11.00 -18.09
C THR A 185 -12.11 -9.59 -17.68
N LEU A 186 -10.86 -9.46 -17.21
CA LEU A 186 -10.26 -8.18 -16.83
C LEU A 186 -9.83 -7.37 -18.06
N PHE A 187 -10.23 -6.11 -18.09
CA PHE A 187 -9.84 -5.14 -19.11
C PHE A 187 -9.15 -3.94 -18.47
N GLY A 188 -7.96 -3.59 -18.95
CA GLY A 188 -7.11 -2.55 -18.36
C GLY A 188 -6.01 -3.12 -17.47
N ASN A 189 -5.54 -2.34 -16.49
CA ASN A 189 -4.47 -2.73 -15.59
C ASN A 189 -5.04 -3.51 -14.38
N SER A 190 -4.49 -4.69 -14.11
CA SER A 190 -4.88 -5.49 -12.93
C SER A 190 -4.47 -4.84 -11.60
N SER A 191 -3.68 -3.76 -11.64
CA SER A 191 -3.20 -3.07 -10.45
C SER A 191 -3.27 -1.56 -10.60
N ILE A 192 -3.58 -0.89 -9.50
CA ILE A 192 -3.50 0.57 -9.38
C ILE A 192 -2.54 0.96 -8.26
N THR A 193 -1.84 2.08 -8.42
CA THR A 193 -0.88 2.57 -7.42
C THR A 193 -1.27 3.98 -6.96
N CYS A 194 -1.20 4.22 -5.65
CA CYS A 194 -1.47 5.52 -5.07
C CYS A 194 -0.42 6.54 -5.53
N ASP A 195 -0.89 7.59 -6.21
CA ASP A 195 -0.03 8.62 -6.81
C ASP A 195 0.18 9.84 -5.90
N GLU A 196 1.04 10.75 -6.35
CA GLU A 196 1.41 11.96 -5.60
C GLU A 196 0.28 12.99 -5.50
N ASN A 197 -0.77 12.85 -6.31
CA ASN A 197 -1.94 13.73 -6.30
C ASN A 197 -3.07 13.17 -5.41
N GLY A 198 -2.85 12.04 -4.73
CA GLY A 198 -3.87 11.37 -3.92
C GLY A 198 -4.90 10.59 -4.75
N GLY A 199 -4.59 10.37 -6.03
CA GLY A 199 -5.35 9.55 -6.96
C GLY A 199 -4.70 8.19 -7.19
N TYR A 200 -5.15 7.51 -8.24
CA TYR A 200 -4.61 6.22 -8.62
C TYR A 200 -4.16 6.27 -10.07
N THR A 201 -2.91 5.87 -10.29
CA THR A 201 -2.33 5.79 -11.62
C THR A 201 -1.60 4.45 -11.77
N PRO A 202 -1.95 3.61 -12.76
CA PRO A 202 -3.07 3.77 -13.70
C PRO A 202 -4.44 3.68 -13.00
N GLY A 203 -5.51 4.05 -13.71
CA GLY A 203 -6.88 3.96 -13.20
C GLY A 203 -7.37 2.51 -13.02
N PRO A 204 -8.54 2.31 -12.37
CA PRO A 204 -9.06 0.96 -12.09
C PRO A 204 -9.43 0.20 -13.37
N PRO A 205 -9.36 -1.15 -13.34
CA PRO A 205 -9.81 -1.98 -14.47
C PRO A 205 -11.33 -2.09 -14.55
N GLU A 206 -11.79 -2.70 -15.63
CA GLU A 206 -13.18 -3.13 -15.81
C GLU A 206 -13.25 -4.66 -15.91
N CYS A 207 -14.26 -5.27 -15.28
CA CYS A 207 -14.55 -6.70 -15.45
C CYS A 207 -15.77 -6.88 -16.36
N LYS A 208 -15.56 -7.47 -17.54
CA LYS A 208 -16.61 -7.69 -18.55
C LYS A 208 -17.02 -9.15 -18.59
N ALA A 209 -18.33 -9.42 -18.65
CA ALA A 209 -18.83 -10.79 -18.68
C ALA A 209 -18.26 -11.54 -19.88
N VAL A 210 -17.84 -12.79 -19.66
CA VAL A 210 -17.47 -13.71 -20.73
C VAL A 210 -18.72 -14.07 -21.50
N VAL A 211 -18.61 -13.95 -22.81
CA VAL A 211 -19.69 -14.19 -23.76
C VAL A 211 -19.19 -15.20 -24.78
N CYS A 212 -19.88 -16.33 -24.88
CA CYS A 212 -19.57 -17.37 -25.83
C CYS A 212 -20.07 -17.04 -27.23
N LYS A 213 -19.47 -17.67 -28.24
CA LYS A 213 -19.98 -17.62 -29.61
C LYS A 213 -21.38 -18.24 -29.68
N THR A 214 -22.14 -17.91 -30.71
CA THR A 214 -23.43 -18.57 -30.96
C THR A 214 -23.29 -20.09 -30.90
N PRO A 215 -24.21 -20.81 -30.21
CA PRO A 215 -24.17 -22.25 -30.13
C PRO A 215 -24.09 -22.86 -31.54
N PRO A 216 -23.20 -23.84 -31.77
CA PRO A 216 -23.04 -24.44 -33.08
C PRO A 216 -24.28 -25.22 -33.50
N GLU A 217 -24.72 -25.06 -34.75
CA GLU A 217 -25.79 -25.89 -35.30
C GLU A 217 -25.29 -27.33 -35.49
N VAL A 218 -26.01 -28.30 -34.91
CA VAL A 218 -25.73 -29.72 -35.06
C VAL A 218 -26.69 -30.32 -36.08
N ALA A 219 -26.15 -30.92 -37.15
CA ALA A 219 -26.95 -31.57 -38.17
C ALA A 219 -27.85 -32.65 -37.58
N ASN A 220 -29.12 -32.70 -38.03
CA ASN A 220 -30.13 -33.64 -37.53
C ASN A 220 -30.41 -33.56 -36.02
N ALA A 221 -30.14 -32.39 -35.40
CA ALA A 221 -30.52 -32.10 -34.02
C ALA A 221 -31.43 -30.87 -33.91
N SER A 222 -32.06 -30.72 -32.75
CA SER A 222 -32.71 -29.49 -32.27
C SER A 222 -32.03 -29.03 -30.98
N SER A 223 -31.79 -27.73 -30.83
CA SER A 223 -31.22 -27.13 -29.61
C SER A 223 -32.30 -26.45 -28.76
N SER A 224 -32.15 -26.49 -27.43
CA SER A 224 -33.03 -25.79 -26.48
C SER A 224 -32.76 -24.28 -26.38
N TRP A 225 -31.77 -23.75 -27.11
CA TRP A 225 -31.37 -22.36 -27.01
C TRP A 225 -32.37 -21.43 -27.70
N SER A 226 -33.02 -20.57 -26.91
CA SER A 226 -33.93 -19.51 -27.37
C SER A 226 -33.47 -18.11 -26.96
N GLY A 227 -32.27 -18.00 -26.36
CA GLY A 227 -31.71 -16.77 -25.84
C GLY A 227 -31.07 -15.86 -26.90
N PRO A 228 -30.31 -14.83 -26.48
CA PRO A 228 -29.55 -13.96 -27.38
C PRO A 228 -28.61 -14.75 -28.30
N LYS A 229 -28.12 -14.14 -29.39
CA LYS A 229 -27.16 -14.80 -30.28
C LYS A 229 -25.94 -15.38 -29.56
N ASN A 230 -25.53 -14.81 -28.42
CA ASN A 230 -24.34 -15.21 -27.70
C ASN A 230 -24.66 -15.48 -26.21
N PRO A 231 -24.52 -16.73 -25.74
CA PRO A 231 -24.71 -17.08 -24.34
C PRO A 231 -23.62 -16.49 -23.43
N LYS A 232 -23.97 -16.23 -22.17
CA LYS A 232 -23.04 -15.83 -21.11
C LYS A 232 -22.43 -17.06 -20.42
N TYR A 233 -21.32 -16.84 -19.72
CA TYR A 233 -20.68 -17.85 -18.88
C TYR A 233 -21.68 -18.65 -18.02
N GLY A 234 -21.55 -19.98 -18.01
CA GLY A 234 -22.37 -20.89 -17.23
C GLY A 234 -23.73 -21.22 -17.84
N GLU A 235 -24.17 -20.55 -18.91
CA GLU A 235 -25.39 -20.92 -19.61
C GLU A 235 -25.23 -22.27 -20.34
N THR A 236 -26.22 -23.14 -20.18
CA THR A 236 -26.21 -24.52 -20.71
C THR A 236 -27.24 -24.68 -21.82
N ILE A 237 -26.83 -25.28 -22.94
CA ILE A 237 -27.69 -25.60 -24.09
C ILE A 237 -27.83 -27.11 -24.19
N GLN A 238 -29.08 -27.58 -24.32
CA GLN A 238 -29.39 -28.99 -24.54
C GLN A 238 -29.63 -29.25 -26.02
N TYR A 239 -29.16 -30.40 -26.51
CA TYR A 239 -29.40 -30.91 -27.86
C TYR A 239 -30.21 -32.19 -27.81
N SER A 240 -31.05 -32.38 -28.82
CA SER A 240 -31.82 -33.61 -29.02
C SER A 240 -31.80 -33.97 -30.50
N CYS A 241 -31.48 -35.22 -30.81
CA CYS A 241 -31.48 -35.68 -32.20
C CYS A 241 -32.91 -35.83 -32.72
N LYS A 242 -33.10 -35.56 -34.01
CA LYS A 242 -34.35 -35.79 -34.73
C LYS A 242 -34.64 -37.30 -34.80
N GLU A 243 -35.90 -37.63 -35.04
CA GLU A 243 -36.33 -39.03 -35.22
C GLU A 243 -35.49 -39.73 -36.31
N GLY A 244 -35.07 -40.97 -36.03
CA GLY A 244 -34.17 -41.74 -36.91
C GLY A 244 -32.67 -41.57 -36.63
N TYR A 245 -32.27 -40.68 -35.71
CA TYR A 245 -30.88 -40.41 -35.34
C TYR A 245 -30.57 -40.74 -33.87
N THR A 246 -29.35 -41.19 -33.59
CA THR A 246 -28.83 -41.41 -32.23
C THR A 246 -27.78 -40.37 -31.87
N LEU A 247 -27.84 -39.88 -30.62
CA LEU A 247 -26.91 -38.88 -30.08
C LEU A 247 -25.60 -39.53 -29.62
N PHE A 248 -24.48 -38.99 -30.08
CA PHE A 248 -23.13 -39.36 -29.67
C PHE A 248 -22.43 -38.17 -28.99
N GLY A 249 -21.88 -38.39 -27.81
CA GLY A 249 -21.27 -37.33 -26.99
C GLY A 249 -22.21 -36.84 -25.88
N ASN A 250 -21.99 -35.61 -25.40
CA ASN A 250 -22.80 -35.02 -24.33
C ASN A 250 -24.05 -34.34 -24.91
N SER A 251 -25.21 -34.63 -24.33
CA SER A 251 -26.48 -34.01 -24.74
C SER A 251 -26.55 -32.52 -24.40
N SER A 252 -25.59 -32.00 -23.63
CA SER A 252 -25.55 -30.62 -23.19
C SER A 252 -24.15 -30.03 -23.30
N ILE A 253 -24.10 -28.75 -23.67
CA ILE A 253 -22.87 -27.94 -23.68
C ILE A 253 -23.05 -26.73 -22.78
N THR A 254 -21.99 -26.30 -22.09
CA THR A 254 -22.02 -25.14 -21.19
C THR A 254 -20.98 -24.11 -21.64
N CYS A 255 -21.36 -22.84 -21.64
CA CYS A 255 -20.46 -21.74 -21.96
C CYS A 255 -19.35 -21.64 -20.89
N ASP A 256 -18.11 -21.82 -21.33
CA ASP A 256 -16.94 -21.84 -20.45
C ASP A 256 -16.29 -20.46 -20.26
N GLU A 257 -15.28 -20.40 -19.38
CA GLU A 257 -14.59 -19.16 -19.02
C GLU A 257 -13.76 -18.55 -20.17
N ASN A 258 -13.46 -19.35 -21.21
CA ASN A 258 -12.70 -18.94 -22.38
C ASN A 258 -13.61 -18.46 -23.53
N GLY A 259 -14.92 -18.41 -23.32
CA GLY A 259 -15.90 -18.07 -24.36
C GLY A 259 -16.15 -19.21 -25.36
N GLY A 260 -15.77 -20.43 -24.99
CA GLY A 260 -16.01 -21.68 -25.72
C GLY A 260 -17.14 -22.50 -25.09
N TYR A 261 -17.24 -23.75 -25.53
CA TYR A 261 -18.22 -24.69 -24.99
C TYR A 261 -17.50 -25.94 -24.49
N THR A 262 -17.74 -26.25 -23.22
CA THR A 262 -17.18 -27.44 -22.58
C THR A 262 -18.30 -28.19 -21.84
N PRO A 263 -18.55 -29.48 -22.15
CA PRO A 263 -17.97 -30.25 -23.26
C PRO A 263 -18.44 -29.74 -24.63
N GLY A 264 -17.75 -30.16 -25.70
CA GLY A 264 -18.10 -29.79 -27.08
C GLY A 264 -19.45 -30.34 -27.55
N PRO A 265 -19.97 -29.86 -28.70
CA PRO A 265 -21.29 -30.25 -29.22
C PRO A 265 -21.37 -31.75 -29.60
N PRO A 266 -22.55 -32.38 -29.46
CA PRO A 266 -22.74 -33.79 -29.84
C PRO A 266 -22.86 -33.98 -31.35
N GLU A 267 -22.78 -35.23 -31.80
CA GLU A 267 -23.07 -35.67 -33.17
C GLU A 267 -24.34 -36.51 -33.22
N CYS A 268 -25.23 -36.27 -34.18
CA CYS A 268 -26.39 -37.13 -34.45
C CYS A 268 -26.11 -38.02 -35.66
N LYS A 269 -26.06 -39.34 -35.47
CA LYS A 269 -25.79 -40.33 -36.53
C LYS A 269 -27.04 -41.13 -36.84
N ASP A 270 -27.25 -41.44 -38.12
CA ASP A 270 -28.38 -42.27 -38.56
C ASP A 270 -28.37 -43.59 -37.78
N VAL A 271 -29.53 -43.98 -37.28
CA VAL A 271 -29.73 -45.35 -36.84
C VAL A 271 -29.82 -46.17 -38.13
N PRO A 272 -28.94 -47.16 -38.36
CA PRO A 272 -29.12 -48.08 -39.47
C PRO A 272 -30.52 -48.65 -39.32
N GLY A 273 -31.39 -48.33 -40.27
CA GLY A 273 -32.76 -48.80 -40.26
C GLY A 273 -32.70 -50.32 -40.17
N ILE A 274 -32.98 -50.86 -38.99
CA ILE A 274 -33.73 -52.10 -38.96
C ILE A 274 -35.05 -51.66 -39.55
N ASN A 275 -35.16 -51.74 -40.87
CA ASN A 275 -36.42 -52.08 -41.49
C ASN A 275 -36.80 -53.40 -40.80
N ALA A 276 -37.45 -53.29 -39.63
CA ALA A 276 -38.31 -54.33 -39.14
C ALA A 276 -39.35 -54.39 -40.24
N ASN A 277 -39.04 -55.24 -41.22
CA ASN A 277 -39.87 -55.48 -42.36
C ASN A 277 -41.27 -55.59 -41.80
N LYS A 278 -42.12 -54.70 -42.31
CA LYS A 278 -43.56 -54.86 -42.33
C LYS A 278 -43.87 -56.07 -43.21
N GLU A 279 -43.27 -57.21 -42.91
CA GLU A 279 -43.83 -58.50 -43.23
C GLU A 279 -44.70 -58.80 -42.04
N GLY A 280 -46.01 -58.56 -42.22
CA GLY A 280 -46.98 -59.30 -41.46
C GLY A 280 -46.58 -60.76 -41.61
N VAL A 281 -46.03 -61.34 -40.53
CA VAL A 281 -46.03 -62.78 -40.37
C VAL A 281 -47.50 -63.13 -40.27
N SER A 282 -48.14 -63.31 -41.42
CA SER A 282 -49.30 -64.16 -41.54
C SER A 282 -48.79 -65.52 -41.08
N VAL A 283 -48.96 -65.79 -39.79
CA VAL A 283 -48.78 -67.12 -39.23
C VAL A 283 -49.64 -68.02 -40.13
N PRO A 284 -49.05 -68.87 -40.98
CA PRO A 284 -49.87 -69.87 -41.63
C PRO A 284 -50.30 -70.76 -40.46
N VAL A 285 -51.60 -70.78 -40.20
CA VAL A 285 -52.22 -71.74 -39.32
C VAL A 285 -52.01 -73.11 -39.96
N ILE A 286 -50.81 -73.67 -39.78
CA ILE A 286 -50.52 -75.07 -40.06
C ILE A 286 -51.12 -75.80 -38.88
N ILE A 287 -52.44 -76.03 -38.92
CA ILE A 287 -53.04 -77.11 -38.16
C ILE A 287 -52.34 -78.36 -38.66
N SER A 288 -51.32 -78.78 -37.93
CA SER A 288 -50.57 -79.99 -38.21
C SER A 288 -51.57 -81.12 -38.47
N LEU A 289 -51.43 -81.81 -39.59
CA LEU A 289 -52.25 -82.99 -39.90
C LEU A 289 -52.18 -84.02 -38.76
N THR A 290 -51.15 -83.95 -37.92
CA THR A 290 -51.01 -84.72 -36.68
C THR A 290 -52.05 -84.36 -35.61
N ALA A 291 -52.48 -83.10 -35.49
CA ALA A 291 -53.54 -82.69 -34.56
C ALA A 291 -54.93 -83.19 -35.01
N VAL A 292 -55.22 -83.18 -36.31
CA VAL A 292 -56.47 -83.76 -36.86
C VAL A 292 -56.49 -85.28 -36.68
N PHE A 293 -55.36 -85.95 -36.90
CA PHE A 293 -55.22 -87.38 -36.63
C PHE A 293 -55.42 -87.74 -35.15
N LEU A 294 -54.89 -86.94 -34.21
CA LEU A 294 -55.10 -87.15 -32.78
C LEU A 294 -56.57 -86.98 -32.37
N VAL A 295 -57.27 -85.98 -32.90
CA VAL A 295 -58.71 -85.79 -32.63
C VAL A 295 -59.53 -86.95 -33.21
N ILE A 296 -59.21 -87.43 -34.42
CA ILE A 296 -59.88 -88.59 -35.01
C ILE A 296 -59.65 -89.86 -34.18
N ILE A 297 -58.42 -90.10 -33.69
CA ILE A 297 -58.13 -91.25 -32.82
C ILE A 297 -58.91 -91.16 -31.49
N ILE A 298 -59.00 -89.98 -30.89
CA ILE A 298 -59.78 -89.76 -29.65
C ILE A 298 -61.26 -90.00 -29.90
N VAL A 299 -61.83 -89.51 -31.01
CA VAL A 299 -63.23 -89.72 -31.37
C VAL A 299 -63.53 -91.19 -31.65
N ILE A 300 -62.66 -91.89 -32.40
CA ILE A 300 -62.79 -93.34 -32.65
C ILE A 300 -62.69 -94.12 -31.34
N GLY A 301 -61.76 -93.76 -30.46
CA GLY A 301 -61.62 -94.37 -29.13
C GLY A 301 -62.87 -94.16 -28.26
N PHE A 302 -63.45 -92.96 -28.27
CA PHE A 302 -64.67 -92.67 -27.52
C PHE A 302 -65.88 -93.42 -28.09
N LEU A 303 -66.01 -93.49 -29.42
CA LEU A 303 -67.05 -94.29 -30.08
C LEU A 303 -66.88 -95.79 -29.80
N TYR A 304 -65.65 -96.30 -29.77
CA TYR A 304 -65.37 -97.68 -29.40
C TYR A 304 -65.74 -97.97 -27.94
N MET A 305 -65.43 -97.06 -27.02
CA MET A 305 -65.84 -97.17 -25.61
C MET A 305 -67.36 -97.10 -25.44
N LEU A 306 -68.06 -96.26 -26.19
CA LEU A 306 -69.52 -96.23 -26.23
C LEU A 306 -70.10 -97.52 -26.84
N HIS A 307 -69.44 -98.11 -27.84
CA HIS A 307 -69.85 -99.37 -28.45
C HIS A 307 -69.64 -100.57 -27.50
N GLN A 308 -68.56 -100.58 -26.72
CA GLN A 308 -68.35 -101.57 -25.64
C GLN A 308 -69.37 -101.37 -24.50
N LYS A 309 -69.65 -100.13 -24.11
CA LYS A 309 -70.67 -99.81 -23.09
C LYS A 309 -72.10 -100.17 -23.55
N LYS A 310 -72.38 -100.17 -24.86
CA LYS A 310 -73.68 -100.56 -25.44
C LYS A 310 -73.81 -102.08 -25.68
N LYS A 311 -72.70 -102.84 -25.71
CA LYS A 311 -72.70 -104.32 -25.79
C LYS A 311 -72.56 -105.03 -24.42
N GLY A 312 -72.25 -104.31 -23.35
CA GLY A 312 -72.11 -104.87 -21.98
C GLY A 312 -73.40 -104.96 -21.16
N ASN A 313 -74.54 -104.51 -21.68
CA ASN A 313 -75.86 -104.59 -21.03
C ASN A 313 -76.86 -105.31 -21.94
N HIS A 314 -76.64 -106.60 -22.23
CA HIS A 314 -77.68 -107.60 -22.55
C HIS A 314 -77.02 -108.99 -22.65
N ALA A 315 -77.60 -109.96 -21.91
CA ALA A 315 -77.33 -111.39 -21.84
C ALA A 315 -76.14 -111.86 -20.96
N VAL A 316 -76.19 -112.87 -20.09
CA VAL A 316 -77.20 -113.76 -19.44
C VAL A 316 -76.30 -114.75 -18.63
N GLN A 317 -76.44 -114.94 -17.31
CA GLN A 317 -77.10 -116.07 -16.61
C GLN A 317 -76.73 -117.51 -17.09
N VAL A 318 -76.75 -118.49 -16.16
CA VAL A 318 -76.44 -119.94 -16.28
C VAL A 318 -74.94 -120.26 -16.03
N VAL A 319 -74.51 -120.96 -14.97
CA VAL A 319 -74.99 -122.18 -14.28
C VAL A 319 -75.20 -121.96 -12.79
#